data_AF-A0A1H4GM89-F1
#
_entry.id   AF-A0A1H4GM89-F1
#
_cell.length_a   1.000
_cell.length_b   1.000
_cell.length_c   1.000
_cell.angle_alpha   90.00
_cell.angle_beta   90.00
_cell.angle_gamma   90.00
#
_symmetry.space_group_name_H-M   'P 1'
#
loop_
_entity.id
_entity.type
_entity.pdbx_description
1 polymer ?
#
loop_
_entity_poly.entity_id
_entity_poly.type
_entity_poly.pdbx_seq_one_letter_code
_entity_poly.pdbx_strand_id
1 'polypeptide(L)'
;KNRWMIELLFKQIKQNFPLRYFWGESPNAVKMQVYCVLIAQLLTVVIRKKAATKKSFANMITVIRLHLTSYVGLMEFIKDTYKAWRKKHNASSLAFSP
;
A
#
# COMPACT_ATOMS: atom_id res chain seq x y z
N LYS A 1 -24.03 0.06 14.58
CA LYS A 1 -23.09 -0.53 13.59
C LYS A 1 -22.02 0.45 13.09
N ASN A 2 -22.34 1.71 12.79
CA ASN A 2 -21.39 2.64 12.15
C ASN A 2 -20.23 3.11 13.05
N ARG A 3 -20.44 3.23 14.37
CA ARG A 3 -19.41 3.61 15.34
C ARG A 3 -18.17 2.71 15.29
N TRP A 4 -18.39 1.40 15.24
CA TRP A 4 -17.31 0.40 15.17
C TRP A 4 -16.49 0.50 13.87
N MET A 5 -17.12 0.85 12.75
CA MET A 5 -16.41 1.04 11.48
C MET A 5 -15.51 2.29 11.53
N ILE A 6 -16.00 3.36 12.16
CA ILE A 6 -15.23 4.60 12.36
C ILE A 6 -14.04 4.34 13.29
N GLU A 7 -14.23 3.61 14.40
CA GLU A 7 -13.15 3.24 15.30
C GLU A 7 -12.10 2.36 14.62
N LEU A 8 -12.53 1.38 13.80
CA LEU A 8 -11.61 0.54 13.03
C LEU A 8 -10.82 1.35 12.01
N LEU A 9 -11.45 2.31 11.34
CA LEU A 9 -10.79 3.24 10.41
C LEU A 9 -9.69 4.03 11.13
N PHE A 10 -10.01 4.66 12.27
CA PHE A 10 -9.02 5.43 13.04
C PHE A 10 -7.91 4.54 13.60
N LYS A 11 -8.22 3.31 14.00
CA LYS A 11 -7.22 2.32 14.43
C LYS A 11 -6.26 1.97 13.30
N GLN A 12 -6.78 1.71 12.09
CA GLN A 12 -5.96 1.43 10.91
C GLN A 12 -5.09 2.62 10.52
N ILE A 13 -5.61 3.84 10.57
CA ILE A 13 -4.84 5.05 10.27
C ILE A 13 -3.67 5.19 11.24
N LYS A 14 -3.93 5.11 12.56
CA LYS A 14 -2.90 5.24 13.59
C LYS A 14 -1.84 4.13 13.54
N GLN A 15 -2.23 2.90 13.20
CA GLN A 15 -1.29 1.76 13.11
C GLN A 15 -0.44 1.78 11.84
N ASN A 16 -1.03 2.13 10.70
CA ASN A 16 -0.31 2.07 9.42
C ASN A 16 0.48 3.35 9.16
N PHE A 17 0.04 4.50 9.65
CA PHE A 17 0.69 5.79 9.46
C PHE A 17 1.09 6.36 10.82
N PRO A 18 2.26 5.98 11.35
CA PRO A 18 2.79 6.66 12.53
C PRO A 18 3.05 8.11 12.13
N LEU A 19 2.20 9.03 12.59
CA LEU A 19 2.33 10.50 12.45
C LEU A 19 3.51 11.04 13.28
N ARG A 20 4.63 10.33 13.29
CA ARG A 20 5.82 10.63 14.10
C ARG A 20 6.66 11.77 13.50
N TYR A 21 6.48 12.06 12.22
CA TYR A 21 7.25 13.08 11.50
C TYR A 21 6.27 13.95 10.71
N PHE A 22 5.82 15.05 11.31
CA PHE A 22 5.14 16.13 10.60
C PHE A 22 6.19 16.84 9.75
N TRP A 23 5.98 16.92 8.43
CA TRP A 23 6.93 17.57 7.51
C TRP A 23 6.80 19.10 7.53
N GLY A 24 5.85 19.62 8.31
CA GLY A 24 5.68 21.02 8.61
C GLY A 24 4.74 21.19 9.80
N GLU A 25 5.05 22.14 10.67
CA GLU A 25 4.28 22.42 11.90
C GLU A 25 3.06 23.32 11.65
N SER A 26 2.86 23.78 10.40
CA SER A 26 1.71 24.61 10.07
C SER A 26 0.41 23.79 10.11
N PRO A 27 -0.70 24.36 10.61
CA PRO A 27 -1.99 23.68 10.62
C PRO A 27 -2.45 23.20 9.24
N ASN A 28 -2.05 23.90 8.18
CA ASN A 28 -2.35 23.50 6.81
C ASN A 28 -1.54 22.27 6.36
N ALA A 29 -0.25 22.20 6.72
CA ALA A 29 0.59 21.04 6.42
C ALA A 29 0.05 19.77 7.09
N VAL A 30 -0.37 19.89 8.36
CA VAL A 30 -0.99 18.77 9.09
C VAL A 30 -2.30 18.33 8.43
N LYS A 31 -3.18 19.27 8.03
CA LYS A 31 -4.42 18.95 7.31
C LYS A 31 -4.14 18.20 6.00
N MET A 32 -3.18 18.68 5.21
CA MET A 32 -2.78 18.04 3.95
C MET A 32 -2.26 16.61 4.18
N GLN A 33 -1.43 16.39 5.20
CA GLN A 33 -0.96 15.05 5.54
C GLN A 33 -2.11 14.11 5.90
N VAL A 34 -3.10 14.58 6.67
CA VAL A 34 -4.30 13.79 6.98
C VAL A 34 -5.09 13.46 5.71
N TYR A 35 -5.30 14.42 4.79
CA TYR A 35 -5.97 14.15 3.52
C TYR A 35 -5.23 13.10 2.68
N CYS A 36 -3.90 13.19 2.59
CA CYS A 36 -3.09 12.19 1.88
C CYS A 36 -3.24 10.78 2.47
N VAL A 37 -3.25 10.67 3.81
CA VAL A 37 -3.46 9.39 4.50
C VAL A 37 -4.85 8.81 4.23
N LEU A 38 -5.89 9.66 4.22
CA LEU A 38 -7.26 9.24 3.89
C LEU A 38 -7.37 8.76 2.45
N ILE A 39 -6.74 9.45 1.49
CA ILE A 39 -6.70 9.04 0.08
C ILE A 39 -5.96 7.69 -0.07
N ALA A 40 -4.80 7.53 0.56
CA ALA A 40 -4.04 6.28 0.52
C ALA A 40 -4.83 5.10 1.13
N GLN A 41 -5.55 5.35 2.22
CA GLN A 41 -6.44 4.37 2.85
C GLN A 41 -7.54 3.94 1.87
N LEU A 42 -8.21 4.89 1.23
CA LEU A 42 -9.26 4.61 0.25
C LEU A 42 -8.71 3.81 -0.94
N LEU A 43 -7.58 4.21 -1.51
CA LEU A 43 -6.94 3.51 -2.61
C LEU A 43 -6.60 2.06 -2.22
N THR A 44 -6.07 1.83 -1.02
CA THR A 44 -5.75 0.48 -0.55
C THR A 44 -7.00 -0.40 -0.44
N VAL A 45 -8.13 0.17 -0.01
CA VAL A 45 -9.42 -0.53 0.02
C VAL A 45 -9.91 -0.88 -1.39
N VAL A 46 -9.82 0.06 -2.33
CA VAL A 46 -10.19 -0.16 -3.74
C VAL A 46 -9.32 -1.25 -4.35
N ILE A 47 -8.01 -1.20 -4.14
CA ILE A 47 -7.06 -2.19 -4.62
C ILE A 47 -7.37 -3.57 -4.04
N ARG A 48 -7.67 -3.67 -2.74
CA ARG A 48 -8.06 -4.93 -2.10
C ARG A 48 -9.31 -5.52 -2.75
N LYS A 49 -10.31 -4.68 -3.04
CA LYS A 49 -11.55 -5.09 -3.72
C LYS A 49 -11.27 -5.57 -5.15
N LYS A 50 -10.45 -4.86 -5.92
CA LYS A 50 -10.10 -5.25 -7.30
C LYS A 50 -9.20 -6.48 -7.38
N ALA A 51 -8.32 -6.68 -6.41
CA ALA A 51 -7.39 -7.80 -6.38
C ALA A 51 -8.01 -9.10 -5.86
N ALA A 52 -9.24 -9.05 -5.30
CA ALA A 52 -9.94 -10.20 -4.70
C ALA A 52 -9.08 -11.00 -3.71
N THR A 53 -8.18 -10.31 -2.99
CA THR A 53 -7.18 -10.94 -2.12
C THR A 53 -7.67 -11.04 -0.68
N LYS A 54 -7.35 -12.15 -0.02
CA LYS A 54 -7.57 -12.35 1.44
C LYS A 54 -6.40 -11.85 2.29
N LYS A 55 -5.39 -11.21 1.68
CA LYS A 55 -4.22 -10.69 2.41
C LYS A 55 -4.61 -9.61 3.42
N SER A 56 -3.94 -9.62 4.57
CA SER A 56 -4.10 -8.60 5.62
C SER A 56 -3.77 -7.21 5.09
N PHE A 57 -4.49 -6.20 5.59
CA PHE A 57 -4.34 -4.81 5.19
C PHE A 57 -2.93 -4.26 5.42
N ALA A 58 -2.31 -4.60 6.57
CA ALA A 58 -0.94 -4.20 6.88
C ALA A 58 0.06 -4.78 5.87
N ASN A 59 -0.12 -6.05 5.49
CA ASN A 59 0.75 -6.69 4.49
C ASN A 59 0.61 -6.02 3.11
N MET A 60 -0.61 -5.64 2.72
CA MET A 60 -0.82 -4.90 1.48
C MET A 60 -0.12 -3.54 1.49
N ILE A 61 -0.20 -2.79 2.59
CA ILE A 61 0.47 -1.50 2.72
C ILE A 61 1.99 -1.66 2.66
N THR A 62 2.56 -2.66 3.34
CA THR A 62 3.99 -2.95 3.27
C THR A 62 4.43 -3.28 1.85
N VAL A 63 3.67 -4.11 1.14
CA VAL A 63 3.94 -4.45 -0.26
C VAL A 63 3.87 -3.22 -1.16
N ILE A 64 2.82 -2.39 -1.02
CA ILE A 64 2.69 -1.14 -1.78
C ILE A 64 3.89 -0.24 -1.52
N ARG A 65 4.31 -0.08 -0.25
CA ARG A 65 5.48 0.74 0.12
C ARG A 65 6.78 0.22 -0.50
N LEU A 66 7.03 -1.08 -0.42
CA LEU A 66 8.27 -1.69 -0.94
C LEU A 66 8.33 -1.64 -2.47
N HIS A 67 7.18 -1.75 -3.14
CA HIS A 67 7.09 -1.81 -4.60
C HIS A 67 6.71 -0.49 -5.26
N LEU A 68 6.48 0.59 -4.51
CA LEU A 68 6.12 1.90 -5.05
C LEU A 68 7.18 2.42 -6.05
N THR A 69 8.45 2.17 -5.74
CA THR A 69 9.61 2.59 -6.55
C THR A 69 9.95 1.57 -7.66
N SER A 70 9.23 0.46 -7.73
CA SER A 70 9.50 -0.61 -8.70
C SER A 70 8.53 -0.48 -9.88
N TYR A 71 9.03 -0.51 -11.12
CA TYR A 71 8.22 -0.60 -12.34
C TYR A 71 7.59 -2.00 -12.52
N VAL A 72 6.80 -2.43 -11.54
CA VAL A 72 6.11 -3.73 -11.55
C VAL A 72 4.61 -3.49 -11.44
N GLY A 73 3.83 -4.24 -12.23
CA GLY A 73 2.37 -4.17 -12.19
C GLY A 73 1.83 -4.50 -10.80
N LEU A 74 1.34 -3.48 -10.09
CA LEU A 74 0.87 -3.60 -8.71
C LEU A 74 -0.17 -4.72 -8.52
N MET A 75 -1.06 -4.89 -9.49
CA MET A 75 -2.12 -5.91 -9.46
C MET A 75 -1.57 -7.34 -9.58
N GLU A 76 -0.49 -7.55 -10.34
CA GLU A 76 0.18 -8.85 -10.48
C GLU A 76 0.86 -9.21 -9.15
N PHE A 77 1.50 -8.23 -8.52
CA PHE A 77 2.21 -8.40 -7.26
C PHE A 77 1.30 -8.63 -6.05
N ILE A 78 0.13 -7.97 -6.01
CA ILE A 78 -0.84 -8.16 -4.94
C ILE A 78 -1.50 -9.54 -5.02
N LYS A 79 -1.77 -10.05 -6.23
CA LYS A 79 -2.32 -11.39 -6.45
C LYS A 79 -1.30 -12.47 -6.09
N ASP A 80 -0.08 -12.38 -6.61
CA ASP A 80 0.99 -13.33 -6.32
C ASP A 80 2.36 -12.64 -6.32
N THR A 81 2.80 -12.33 -5.10
CA THR A 81 4.09 -11.71 -4.77
C THR A 81 5.27 -12.52 -5.32
N TYR A 82 5.18 -13.85 -5.28
CA TYR A 82 6.28 -14.73 -5.67
C TYR A 82 6.34 -14.88 -7.20
N LYS A 83 5.19 -15.05 -7.85
CA LYS A 83 5.12 -15.18 -9.32
C LYS A 83 5.54 -13.89 -10.03
N ALA A 84 5.13 -12.72 -9.52
CA ALA A 84 5.52 -11.43 -10.08
C ALA A 84 7.03 -11.15 -9.93
N TRP A 85 7.63 -11.51 -8.79
CA TRP A 85 9.07 -11.42 -8.59
C TRP A 85 9.84 -12.35 -9.52
N ARG A 86 9.39 -13.60 -9.66
CA ARG A 86 10.04 -14.60 -10.52
C ARG A 86 10.02 -14.21 -12.00
N LYS A 87 8.92 -13.62 -12.48
CA LYS A 87 8.82 -13.14 -13.88
C LYS A 87 9.85 -12.05 -14.19
N LYS A 88 10.11 -11.15 -13.25
CA LYS A 88 11.14 -10.09 -13.41
C LYS A 88 12.55 -10.68 -13.41
N HIS A 89 12.87 -11.59 -12.48
CA HIS A 89 14.20 -12.23 -12.41
C HIS A 89 14.48 -13.20 -13.57
N ASN A 90 13.47 -13.96 -14.02
CA ASN A 90 13.61 -14.86 -15.17
C ASN A 90 13.74 -14.09 -16.50
N ALA A 91 13.13 -12.90 -16.63
CA ALA A 91 13.33 -12.05 -17.80
C ALA A 91 14.78 -11.54 -17.90
N SER A 92 15.42 -11.26 -16.76
CA SER A 92 16.83 -10.88 -16.70
C SER A 92 17.80 -12.06 -16.88
N SER A 93 17.43 -13.30 -16.54
CA SER A 93 18.28 -14.48 -16.78
C SER A 93 18.26 -14.95 -18.23
N LEU A 94 17.19 -14.68 -18.98
CA LEU A 94 17.08 -14.98 -20.41
C LEU A 94 17.82 -13.96 -21.31
N ALA A 95 18.18 -12.78 -20.78
CA ALA A 95 18.93 -11.77 -21.52
C ALA A 95 20.46 -11.98 -21.49
N PHE A 96 20.95 -12.94 -20.70
CA PHE A 96 22.36 -13.33 -20.59
C PHE A 96 22.53 -14.83 -20.79
N SER A 97 22.01 -15.36 -21.90
CA SER A 97 22.46 -16.65 -22.43
C SER A 97 23.40 -16.34 -23.62
N PRO A 98 24.65 -16.82 -23.61
CA PRO A 98 25.60 -16.63 -24.72
C PRO A 98 25.18 -17.40 -25.98
#